data_AF-A0A6G0VLN4-F1
#
_entry.id   AF-A0A6G0VLN4-F1
#
_cell.length_a   1.000
_cell.length_b   1.000
_cell.length_c   1.000
_cell.angle_alpha   90.00
_cell.angle_beta   90.00
_cell.angle_gamma   90.00
#
_symmetry.space_group_name_H-M   'P 1'
#
loop_
_entity.id
_entity.type
_entity.pdbx_description
1 polymer ?
#
loop_
_entity_poly.entity_id
_entity_poly.type
_entity_poly.pdbx_seq_one_letter_code
_entity_poly.pdbx_strand_id
1 'polypeptide(L)'
;NRAFKTSAVEIYPDSDIDTIIERAFIKLMIEKDEYSGRGSGFTMVSIDGLLLAVYKYTPMSGSSYIELPAYIDRKRATINPQNNDEQCFKWAILGKHVTGLAKNNRNVSINVYGLDKKFQIPKLPRYEVYPLRIVDEEKKDHFDLLLITDGDNSHYTYISNFSRLIRKQKTRHDGHVVFCKRCFTSFDNQNLKYKLSGQEALDQHKLICGVHKPILPEMSKEGECLQFEAWKKTQRHPIHEAMSYRLIVKASDDVPVELLDEYEITKEPVIYRGSKSKTNVAKHFIETVTELAIKIEKLLKTNEPIVFTDEQRQSHDTCTACNLCKINFTYDNHKVADHCHLSGKYRQALLTELGHDTKAINVIPNSEEKYISFSKYVSNTFSMRFIDTFRFMASGLSTLAKILTTPGLENFCETAKYIVVRDMPLVTRKGIYPYEYTDSWERLKDRRLPRKRDFYSTLTETGVTESDFEHAKL
;
A
#
# COMPACT_ATOMS: atom_id res chain seq x y z
N ASN A 1 4.98 7.35 -23.93
CA ASN A 1 3.71 8.10 -23.95
C ASN A 1 2.80 7.58 -22.85
N ARG A 2 2.45 8.44 -21.89
CA ARG A 2 1.51 8.15 -20.80
C ARG A 2 0.13 8.69 -21.21
N ALA A 3 -0.92 7.93 -20.95
CA ALA A 3 -2.30 8.40 -21.13
C ALA A 3 -2.94 8.66 -19.76
N PHE A 4 -3.46 9.86 -19.57
CA PHE A 4 -4.35 10.23 -18.45
C PHE A 4 -5.77 9.75 -18.79
N LYS A 5 -6.46 9.14 -17.84
CA LYS A 5 -7.72 8.41 -18.15
C LYS A 5 -8.84 8.73 -17.18
N THR A 6 -9.99 9.08 -17.74
CA THR A 6 -11.25 9.14 -17.00
C THR A 6 -12.01 7.81 -17.08
N SER A 7 -12.93 7.59 -16.14
CA SER A 7 -13.84 6.45 -16.21
C SER A 7 -14.98 6.78 -17.17
N ALA A 8 -15.58 5.77 -17.81
CA ALA A 8 -16.83 5.96 -18.54
C ALA A 8 -17.95 6.41 -17.58
N VAL A 9 -18.78 7.33 -18.05
CA VAL A 9 -19.92 7.88 -17.30
C VAL A 9 -21.18 7.69 -18.14
N GLU A 10 -22.27 7.21 -17.55
CA GLU A 10 -23.55 7.10 -18.23
C GLU A 10 -24.16 8.50 -18.46
N ILE A 11 -24.63 8.75 -19.68
CA ILE A 11 -25.30 10.00 -20.06
C ILE A 11 -26.76 9.68 -20.39
N TYR A 12 -27.68 10.38 -19.74
CA TYR A 12 -29.11 10.31 -19.94
C TYR A 12 -29.64 11.61 -20.55
N PRO A 13 -30.85 11.65 -21.13
CA PRO A 13 -31.41 12.85 -21.75
C PRO A 13 -31.47 14.09 -20.84
N ASP A 14 -31.54 13.88 -19.53
CA ASP A 14 -31.60 14.91 -18.48
C ASP A 14 -30.24 15.17 -17.80
N SER A 15 -29.16 14.54 -18.28
CA SER A 15 -27.83 14.71 -17.72
C SER A 15 -27.21 16.07 -18.09
N ASP A 16 -26.63 16.74 -17.10
CA ASP A 16 -25.84 17.95 -17.30
C ASP A 16 -24.45 17.57 -17.83
N ILE A 17 -24.29 17.67 -19.16
CA ILE A 17 -23.07 17.30 -19.87
C ILE A 17 -21.91 18.22 -19.48
N ASP A 18 -22.17 19.52 -19.26
CA ASP A 18 -21.13 20.50 -18.94
C ASP A 18 -20.48 20.16 -17.59
N THR A 19 -21.30 19.89 -16.57
CA THR A 19 -20.81 19.45 -15.26
C THR A 19 -20.00 18.14 -15.35
N ILE A 20 -20.42 17.20 -16.20
CA ILE A 20 -19.69 15.92 -16.38
C ILE A 20 -18.32 16.18 -17.02
N ILE A 21 -18.26 17.02 -18.05
CA ILE A 21 -17.01 17.39 -18.74
C ILE A 21 -16.07 18.13 -17.78
N GLU A 22 -16.56 19.09 -17.00
CA GLU A 22 -15.75 19.83 -16.03
C GLU A 22 -15.10 18.89 -15.00
N ARG A 23 -15.87 17.93 -14.45
CA ARG A 23 -15.33 16.93 -13.53
C ARG A 23 -14.26 16.04 -14.18
N ALA A 24 -14.49 15.63 -15.42
CA ALA A 24 -13.52 14.85 -16.18
C ALA A 24 -12.22 15.65 -16.41
N PHE A 25 -12.34 16.94 -16.73
CA PHE A 25 -11.21 17.85 -16.91
C PHE A 25 -10.39 18.02 -15.62
N ILE A 26 -11.05 18.31 -14.49
CA ILE A 26 -10.39 18.43 -13.18
C ILE A 26 -9.61 17.15 -12.83
N LYS A 27 -10.20 15.97 -13.06
CA LYS A 27 -9.53 14.70 -12.82
C LYS A 27 -8.26 14.54 -13.67
N LEU A 28 -8.33 14.87 -14.96
CA LEU A 28 -7.17 14.78 -15.85
C LEU A 28 -6.05 15.73 -15.43
N MET A 29 -6.40 16.93 -14.96
CA MET A 29 -5.44 17.90 -14.44
C MET A 29 -4.73 17.38 -13.18
N ILE A 30 -5.47 16.78 -12.24
CA ILE A 30 -4.88 16.17 -11.04
C ILE A 30 -3.92 15.03 -11.41
N GLU A 31 -4.30 14.12 -12.32
CA GLU A 31 -3.40 13.04 -12.75
C GLU A 31 -2.12 13.56 -13.42
N LYS A 32 -2.23 14.68 -14.17
CA LYS A 32 -1.07 15.37 -14.76
C LYS A 32 -0.14 15.94 -13.68
N ASP A 33 -0.69 16.61 -12.68
CA ASP A 33 0.09 17.26 -11.62
C ASP A 33 0.78 16.20 -10.74
N GLU A 34 0.07 15.14 -10.36
CA GLU A 34 0.66 14.00 -9.64
C GLU A 34 1.78 13.32 -10.43
N TYR A 35 1.65 13.22 -11.75
CA TYR A 35 2.70 12.63 -12.59
C TYR A 35 3.98 13.47 -12.56
N SER A 36 3.84 14.79 -12.55
CA SER A 36 4.97 15.73 -12.51
C SER A 36 5.64 15.75 -11.12
N GLY A 37 4.86 15.57 -10.04
CA GLY A 37 5.34 15.63 -8.66
C GLY A 37 6.02 14.38 -8.09
N ARG A 38 6.16 13.28 -8.85
CA ARG A 38 6.70 12.00 -8.33
C ARG A 38 8.23 11.88 -8.28
N GLY A 39 8.97 12.99 -8.33
CA GLY A 39 10.42 13.02 -8.05
C GLY A 39 11.30 12.18 -9.00
N SER A 40 10.74 11.70 -10.12
CA SER A 40 11.43 10.87 -11.12
C SER A 40 12.25 11.67 -12.13
N GLY A 41 12.23 13.01 -12.03
CA GLY A 41 12.97 13.92 -12.92
C GLY A 41 12.38 14.04 -14.33
N PHE A 42 11.18 13.49 -14.59
CA PHE A 42 10.50 13.63 -15.86
C PHE A 42 9.60 14.87 -15.88
N THR A 43 9.81 15.75 -16.86
CA THR A 43 8.94 16.90 -17.10
C THR A 43 8.03 16.63 -18.31
N MET A 44 6.73 16.88 -18.16
CA MET A 44 5.78 16.81 -19.27
C MET A 44 6.10 17.92 -20.29
N VAL A 45 6.40 17.55 -21.54
CA VAL A 45 6.71 18.49 -22.62
C VAL A 45 5.46 18.93 -23.38
N SER A 46 4.62 17.98 -23.81
CA SER A 46 3.42 18.25 -24.61
C SER A 46 2.36 17.15 -24.46
N ILE A 47 1.12 17.48 -24.83
CA ILE A 47 0.02 16.53 -24.95
C ILE A 47 -0.20 16.25 -26.43
N ASP A 48 -0.07 14.99 -26.84
CA ASP A 48 -0.21 14.58 -28.25
C ASP A 48 -1.65 14.73 -28.78
N GLY A 49 -2.66 14.56 -27.92
CA GLY A 49 -4.06 14.69 -28.28
C GLY A 49 -5.03 14.09 -27.25
N LEU A 50 -6.33 14.22 -27.51
CA LEU A 50 -7.42 13.70 -26.69
C LEU A 50 -8.16 12.60 -27.45
N LEU A 51 -8.43 11.46 -26.79
CA LEU A 51 -9.26 10.39 -27.32
C LEU A 51 -10.57 10.32 -26.53
N LEU A 52 -11.68 10.68 -27.18
CA LEU A 52 -13.03 10.55 -26.61
C LEU A 52 -13.64 9.23 -27.06
N ALA A 53 -13.93 8.35 -26.10
CA ALA A 53 -14.61 7.08 -26.36
C ALA A 53 -16.10 7.18 -26.01
N VAL A 54 -16.96 7.01 -27.00
CA VAL A 54 -18.42 6.99 -26.84
C VAL A 54 -18.91 5.58 -27.06
N TYR A 55 -19.71 5.08 -26.12
CA TYR A 55 -20.26 3.72 -26.15
C TYR A 55 -21.78 3.80 -26.21
N LYS A 56 -22.41 2.90 -26.98
CA LYS A 56 -23.87 2.72 -26.93
C LYS A 56 -24.24 2.17 -25.56
N TYR A 57 -25.00 2.92 -24.79
CA TYR A 57 -25.52 2.47 -23.50
C TYR A 57 -26.77 1.60 -23.74
N THR A 58 -26.69 0.34 -23.32
CA THR A 58 -27.84 -0.57 -23.27
C THR A 58 -28.24 -0.74 -21.81
N PRO A 59 -29.34 -0.11 -21.35
CA PRO A 59 -29.78 -0.24 -19.96
C PRO A 59 -30.18 -1.69 -19.66
N MET A 60 -30.01 -2.11 -18.41
CA MET A 60 -30.58 -3.36 -17.94
C MET A 60 -32.11 -3.22 -17.92
N SER A 61 -32.80 -3.89 -18.83
CA SER A 61 -34.26 -3.93 -18.86
C SER A 61 -34.79 -4.97 -17.88
N GLY A 62 -36.06 -4.82 -17.50
CA GLY A 62 -36.85 -5.88 -16.89
C GLY A 62 -37.99 -6.26 -17.84
N SER A 63 -38.43 -7.51 -17.77
CA SER A 63 -39.47 -8.09 -18.62
C SER A 63 -40.55 -8.74 -17.75
N SER A 64 -41.12 -9.86 -18.19
CA SER A 64 -42.14 -10.63 -17.48
C SER A 64 -41.56 -11.52 -16.37
N TYR A 65 -42.43 -12.26 -15.69
CA TYR A 65 -42.06 -13.20 -14.64
C TYR A 65 -41.08 -14.28 -15.13
N ILE A 66 -40.05 -14.53 -14.33
CA ILE A 66 -39.16 -15.69 -14.48
C ILE A 66 -39.17 -16.45 -13.14
N GLU A 67 -39.38 -17.77 -13.20
CA GLU A 67 -39.35 -18.62 -12.02
C GLU A 67 -37.92 -18.71 -11.46
N LEU A 68 -37.77 -18.52 -10.15
CA LEU A 68 -36.46 -18.64 -9.50
C LEU A 68 -36.00 -20.09 -9.48
N PRO A 69 -34.71 -20.37 -9.69
CA PRO A 69 -34.17 -21.70 -9.45
C PRO A 69 -34.46 -22.14 -8.01
N ALA A 70 -34.94 -23.37 -7.82
CA ALA A 70 -35.30 -23.92 -6.51
C ALA A 70 -34.17 -23.83 -5.45
N TYR A 71 -32.91 -23.75 -5.86
CA TYR A 71 -31.79 -23.51 -4.94
C TYR A 71 -31.79 -22.10 -4.35
N ILE A 72 -32.15 -21.08 -5.13
CA ILE A 72 -32.26 -19.69 -4.69
C ILE A 72 -33.56 -19.49 -3.92
N ASP A 73 -34.68 -19.99 -4.44
CA ASP A 73 -35.99 -19.84 -3.80
C ASP A 73 -36.04 -20.46 -2.39
N ARG A 74 -35.47 -21.67 -2.22
CA ARG A 74 -35.37 -22.33 -0.90
C ARG A 74 -34.57 -21.55 0.14
N LYS A 75 -33.73 -20.59 -0.26
CA LYS A 75 -33.03 -19.72 0.70
C LYS A 75 -34.01 -18.74 1.36
N ARG A 76 -35.22 -18.53 0.84
CA ARG A 76 -36.22 -17.58 1.38
C ARG A 76 -35.60 -16.22 1.70
N ALA A 77 -34.81 -15.73 0.75
CA ALA A 77 -34.02 -14.50 0.86
C ALA A 77 -34.43 -13.43 -0.17
N THR A 78 -35.42 -13.76 -0.99
CA THR A 78 -35.89 -12.98 -2.13
C THR A 78 -37.42 -12.95 -2.15
N ILE A 79 -37.99 -11.88 -2.70
CA ILE A 79 -39.40 -11.75 -3.06
C ILE A 79 -39.44 -11.66 -4.58
N ASN A 80 -40.07 -12.65 -5.24
CA ASN A 80 -40.15 -12.76 -6.70
C ASN A 80 -41.55 -12.37 -7.18
N PRO A 81 -41.78 -11.11 -7.59
CA PRO A 81 -43.11 -10.66 -7.99
C PRO A 81 -43.54 -11.36 -9.28
N GLN A 82 -44.71 -12.00 -9.27
CA GLN A 82 -45.30 -12.50 -10.51
C GLN A 82 -45.89 -11.32 -11.29
N ASN A 83 -45.40 -11.10 -12.50
CA ASN A 83 -45.87 -10.04 -13.39
C ASN A 83 -46.11 -10.55 -14.81
N ASN A 84 -47.19 -10.05 -15.43
CA ASN A 84 -47.60 -10.34 -16.81
C ASN A 84 -47.35 -9.14 -17.74
N ASP A 85 -46.65 -8.12 -17.26
CA ASP A 85 -46.22 -6.93 -17.99
C ASP A 85 -44.69 -6.89 -18.08
N GLU A 86 -44.10 -5.83 -18.65
CA GLU A 86 -42.64 -5.62 -18.66
C GLU A 86 -42.16 -4.76 -17.47
N GLN A 87 -42.92 -4.72 -16.38
CA GLN A 87 -42.67 -3.83 -15.24
C GLN A 87 -42.13 -4.54 -13.99
N CYS A 88 -41.45 -5.70 -14.12
CA CYS A 88 -40.92 -6.43 -12.97
C CYS A 88 -40.03 -5.57 -12.06
N PHE A 89 -39.28 -4.60 -12.60
CA PHE A 89 -38.49 -3.65 -11.80
C PHE A 89 -39.37 -2.85 -10.84
N LYS A 90 -40.48 -2.29 -11.34
CA LYS A 90 -41.46 -1.55 -10.53
C LYS A 90 -42.03 -2.44 -9.44
N TRP A 91 -42.42 -3.67 -9.78
CA TRP A 91 -42.97 -4.63 -8.83
C TRP A 91 -41.97 -5.07 -7.77
N ALA A 92 -40.69 -5.23 -8.13
CA ALA A 92 -39.62 -5.55 -7.18
C ALA A 92 -39.40 -4.41 -6.18
N ILE A 93 -39.40 -3.15 -6.63
CA ILE A 93 -39.32 -1.98 -5.74
C ILE A 93 -40.56 -1.88 -4.84
N LEU A 94 -41.76 -2.07 -5.42
CA LEU A 94 -43.02 -2.04 -4.66
C LEU A 94 -43.12 -3.19 -3.64
N GLY A 95 -42.48 -4.33 -3.89
CA GLY A 95 -42.41 -5.45 -2.95
C GLY A 95 -41.85 -5.07 -1.56
N LYS A 96 -41.04 -4.01 -1.46
CA LYS A 96 -40.59 -3.43 -0.19
C LYS A 96 -41.61 -2.43 0.41
N HIS A 97 -42.39 -1.76 -0.43
CA HIS A 97 -43.22 -0.60 -0.09
C HIS A 97 -44.73 -0.87 0.01
N VAL A 98 -45.16 -2.13 0.18
CA VAL A 98 -46.59 -2.52 0.30
C VAL A 98 -47.32 -1.88 1.52
N THR A 99 -46.73 -0.88 2.19
CA THR A 99 -47.38 -0.07 3.24
C THR A 99 -47.33 1.46 3.03
N GLY A 100 -46.96 2.00 1.87
CA GLY A 100 -47.06 3.45 1.67
C GLY A 100 -46.79 3.98 0.26
N LEU A 101 -47.59 4.97 -0.16
CA LEU A 101 -47.46 5.68 -1.44
C LEU A 101 -46.09 6.37 -1.55
N ALA A 102 -45.25 5.91 -2.48
CA ALA A 102 -43.96 6.51 -2.76
C ALA A 102 -44.12 7.83 -3.53
N LYS A 103 -43.79 8.96 -2.88
CA LYS A 103 -43.47 10.22 -3.58
C LYS A 103 -42.03 10.16 -4.08
N ASN A 104 -41.71 10.94 -5.10
CA ASN A 104 -40.38 11.09 -5.71
C ASN A 104 -39.28 11.31 -4.65
N ASN A 105 -38.67 10.24 -4.13
CA ASN A 105 -37.61 10.30 -3.13
C ASN A 105 -36.25 10.33 -3.82
N ARG A 106 -35.59 11.49 -3.80
CA ARG A 106 -34.18 11.64 -4.24
C ARG A 106 -33.19 10.86 -3.35
N ASN A 107 -33.66 10.26 -2.25
CA ASN A 107 -32.87 9.53 -1.26
C ASN A 107 -32.89 8.00 -1.44
N VAL A 108 -33.08 7.53 -2.67
CA VAL A 108 -33.05 6.10 -3.02
C VAL A 108 -31.68 5.69 -3.56
N SER A 109 -31.21 4.50 -3.18
CA SER A 109 -30.06 3.86 -3.82
C SER A 109 -30.33 2.37 -4.06
N ILE A 110 -29.79 1.82 -5.15
CA ILE A 110 -30.09 0.45 -5.59
C ILE A 110 -28.80 -0.28 -5.93
N ASN A 111 -28.62 -1.45 -5.32
CA ASN A 111 -27.65 -2.45 -5.77
C ASN A 111 -28.36 -3.46 -6.67
N VAL A 112 -27.67 -3.95 -7.70
CA VAL A 112 -28.14 -5.00 -8.59
C VAL A 112 -27.12 -6.12 -8.61
N TYR A 113 -27.58 -7.35 -8.44
CA TYR A 113 -26.76 -8.56 -8.48
C TYR A 113 -27.25 -9.48 -9.59
N GLY A 114 -26.33 -10.17 -10.26
CA GLY A 114 -26.63 -11.19 -11.26
C GLY A 114 -26.65 -12.59 -10.66
N LEU A 115 -27.13 -13.55 -11.45
CA LEU A 115 -27.14 -14.97 -11.09
C LEU A 115 -26.52 -15.81 -12.20
N ASP A 116 -25.36 -16.41 -11.93
CA ASP A 116 -24.68 -17.29 -12.87
C ASP A 116 -24.96 -18.75 -12.52
N LYS A 117 -25.22 -19.55 -13.56
CA LYS A 117 -25.38 -21.00 -13.46
C LYS A 117 -24.06 -21.68 -13.80
N LYS A 118 -23.35 -22.18 -12.78
CA LYS A 118 -22.12 -22.97 -12.96
C LYS A 118 -22.45 -24.46 -13.03
N PHE A 119 -22.02 -25.10 -14.12
CA PHE A 119 -22.10 -26.55 -14.27
C PHE A 119 -20.89 -27.21 -13.61
N GLN A 120 -21.14 -28.18 -12.71
CA GLN A 120 -20.09 -29.02 -12.13
C GLN A 120 -20.54 -30.47 -12.21
N ILE A 121 -20.09 -31.23 -13.22
CA ILE A 121 -20.32 -32.68 -13.27
C ILE A 121 -19.43 -33.33 -12.19
N PRO A 122 -19.92 -34.23 -11.30
CA PRO A 122 -21.20 -34.96 -11.32
C PRO A 122 -22.31 -34.40 -10.39
N LYS A 123 -22.27 -33.12 -10.01
CA LYS A 123 -23.22 -32.50 -9.07
C LYS A 123 -24.33 -31.70 -9.79
N LEU A 124 -25.43 -31.43 -9.07
CA LEU A 124 -26.46 -30.48 -9.52
C LEU A 124 -25.85 -29.10 -9.84
N PRO A 125 -26.42 -28.36 -10.81
CA PRO A 125 -25.95 -27.02 -11.17
C PRO A 125 -25.93 -26.10 -9.94
N ARG A 126 -24.81 -25.39 -9.76
CA ARG A 126 -24.65 -24.42 -8.67
C ARG A 126 -24.95 -23.03 -9.19
N TYR A 127 -25.78 -22.30 -8.47
CA TYR A 127 -26.06 -20.91 -8.77
C TYR A 127 -25.20 -20.00 -7.89
N GLU A 128 -24.46 -19.09 -8.50
CA GLU A 128 -23.61 -18.13 -7.83
C GLU A 128 -24.08 -16.71 -8.12
N VAL A 129 -24.25 -15.93 -7.06
CA VAL A 129 -24.62 -14.52 -7.13
C VAL A 129 -23.34 -13.70 -7.30
N TYR A 130 -23.42 -12.60 -8.05
CA TYR A 130 -22.30 -11.67 -8.24
C TYR A 130 -22.80 -10.22 -8.39
N PRO A 131 -21.98 -9.22 -8.03
CA PRO A 131 -22.37 -7.81 -8.17
C PRO A 131 -22.41 -7.38 -9.65
N LEU A 132 -23.53 -6.81 -10.09
CA LEU A 132 -23.65 -6.13 -11.40
C LEU A 132 -23.48 -4.61 -11.25
N ARG A 133 -24.11 -4.03 -10.22
CA ARG A 133 -24.04 -2.61 -9.89
C ARG A 133 -24.11 -2.45 -8.38
N ILE A 134 -23.11 -1.81 -7.80
CA ILE A 134 -23.06 -1.53 -6.36
C ILE A 134 -22.86 -0.04 -6.17
N VAL A 135 -23.68 0.60 -5.35
CA VAL A 135 -23.51 2.01 -5.02
C VAL A 135 -22.31 2.21 -4.09
N ASP A 136 -21.68 3.38 -4.17
CA ASP A 136 -20.59 3.73 -3.25
C ASP A 136 -21.13 3.98 -1.84
N GLU A 137 -22.29 4.62 -1.74
CA GLU A 137 -22.98 4.89 -0.48
C GLU A 137 -24.44 4.43 -0.51
N GLU A 138 -24.83 3.62 0.47
CA GLU A 138 -26.22 3.21 0.67
C GLU A 138 -27.00 4.36 1.30
N LYS A 139 -28.07 4.81 0.62
CA LYS A 139 -28.96 5.85 1.13
C LYS A 139 -30.01 5.25 2.05
N LYS A 140 -30.78 6.10 2.74
CA LYS A 140 -31.82 5.66 3.68
C LYS A 140 -32.82 4.67 3.04
N ASP A 141 -33.25 4.96 1.82
CA ASP A 141 -34.14 4.07 1.07
C ASP A 141 -33.32 3.19 0.11
N HIS A 142 -32.56 2.26 0.68
CA HIS A 142 -31.71 1.34 -0.10
C HIS A 142 -32.44 0.06 -0.53
N PHE A 143 -32.17 -0.44 -1.74
CA PHE A 143 -32.72 -1.70 -2.26
C PHE A 143 -31.61 -2.57 -2.83
N ASP A 144 -31.66 -3.85 -2.50
CA ASP A 144 -30.84 -4.88 -3.15
C ASP A 144 -31.76 -5.67 -4.10
N LEU A 145 -31.42 -5.71 -5.39
CA LEU A 145 -32.17 -6.43 -6.42
C LEU A 145 -31.34 -7.56 -7.01
N LEU A 146 -31.96 -8.70 -7.27
CA LEU A 146 -31.40 -9.80 -8.04
C LEU A 146 -32.00 -9.74 -9.46
N LEU A 147 -31.14 -9.67 -10.47
CA LEU A 147 -31.50 -9.75 -11.88
C LEU A 147 -31.24 -11.18 -12.36
N ILE A 148 -32.30 -11.86 -12.77
CA ILE A 148 -32.23 -13.18 -13.42
C ILE A 148 -32.55 -13.02 -14.91
N THR A 149 -31.95 -13.86 -15.73
CA THR A 149 -32.14 -13.85 -17.19
C THR A 149 -32.47 -15.24 -17.69
N ASP A 150 -33.35 -15.31 -18.69
CA ASP A 150 -33.70 -16.52 -19.43
C ASP A 150 -33.87 -16.16 -20.92
N GLY A 151 -32.86 -16.49 -21.73
CA GLY A 151 -32.77 -16.01 -23.10
C GLY A 151 -32.69 -14.47 -23.16
N ASP A 152 -33.61 -13.87 -23.90
CA ASP A 152 -33.74 -12.41 -24.03
C ASP A 152 -34.57 -11.78 -22.90
N ASN A 153 -35.22 -12.60 -22.06
CA ASN A 153 -36.01 -12.11 -20.94
C ASN A 153 -35.13 -11.90 -19.71
N SER A 154 -35.42 -10.83 -18.98
CA SER A 154 -34.79 -10.46 -17.73
C SER A 154 -35.84 -10.16 -16.66
N HIS A 155 -35.60 -10.54 -15.41
CA HIS A 155 -36.57 -10.35 -14.34
C HIS A 155 -35.89 -9.82 -13.07
N TYR A 156 -36.47 -8.78 -12.49
CA TYR A 156 -36.00 -8.22 -11.22
C TYR A 156 -36.74 -8.85 -10.05
N THR A 157 -35.96 -9.36 -9.11
CA THR A 157 -36.41 -9.93 -7.85
C THR A 157 -35.89 -9.06 -6.71
N TYR A 158 -36.70 -8.78 -5.69
CA TYR A 158 -36.23 -8.04 -4.51
C TYR A 158 -35.47 -8.95 -3.55
N ILE A 159 -34.28 -8.55 -3.10
CA ILE A 159 -33.51 -9.27 -2.09
C ILE A 159 -33.94 -8.78 -0.70
N SER A 160 -34.74 -9.58 0.00
CA SER A 160 -35.22 -9.26 1.35
C SER A 160 -34.20 -9.57 2.44
N ASN A 161 -33.23 -10.45 2.17
CA ASN A 161 -32.13 -10.74 3.09
C ASN A 161 -30.85 -11.10 2.34
N PHE A 162 -29.95 -10.13 2.19
CA PHE A 162 -28.68 -10.31 1.50
C PHE A 162 -27.87 -11.47 2.11
N SER A 163 -27.50 -11.40 3.39
CA SER A 163 -26.67 -12.42 4.04
C SER A 163 -27.18 -13.84 3.84
N ARG A 164 -28.50 -14.07 3.94
CA ARG A 164 -29.12 -15.39 3.71
C ARG A 164 -28.96 -15.88 2.27
N LEU A 165 -29.03 -14.98 1.29
CA LEU A 165 -28.87 -15.29 -0.14
C LEU A 165 -27.46 -15.80 -0.47
N ILE A 166 -26.40 -15.16 0.03
CA ILE A 166 -25.00 -15.47 -0.35
C ILE A 166 -24.25 -16.39 0.60
N ARG A 167 -24.73 -16.59 1.84
CA ARG A 167 -24.00 -17.38 2.85
C ARG A 167 -23.47 -18.71 2.33
N LYS A 168 -24.34 -19.55 1.75
CA LYS A 168 -23.97 -20.89 1.22
C LYS A 168 -22.97 -20.84 0.05
N GLN A 169 -22.80 -19.69 -0.61
CA GLN A 169 -21.77 -19.50 -1.63
C GLN A 169 -20.40 -19.27 -1.00
N LYS A 170 -20.35 -18.59 0.15
CA LYS A 170 -19.11 -18.07 0.74
C LYS A 170 -18.61 -18.82 1.95
N THR A 171 -19.49 -19.38 2.78
CA THR A 171 -19.09 -20.05 4.02
C THR A 171 -19.95 -21.28 4.30
N ARG A 172 -19.35 -22.28 4.94
CA ARG A 172 -20.02 -23.46 5.49
C ARG A 172 -20.40 -23.27 6.96
N HIS A 173 -19.97 -22.18 7.59
CA HIS A 173 -20.20 -21.94 9.01
C HIS A 173 -21.65 -21.50 9.27
N ASP A 174 -22.23 -22.04 10.33
CA ASP A 174 -23.60 -21.75 10.75
C ASP A 174 -23.74 -20.63 11.79
N GLY A 175 -22.64 -19.97 12.16
CA GLY A 175 -22.65 -18.78 13.01
C GLY A 175 -23.17 -17.51 12.33
N HIS A 176 -23.44 -16.47 13.13
CA HIS A 176 -23.78 -15.14 12.61
C HIS A 176 -22.58 -14.52 11.89
N VAL A 177 -22.80 -14.06 10.66
CA VAL A 177 -21.76 -13.49 9.78
C VAL A 177 -22.36 -12.33 8.98
N VAL A 178 -21.62 -11.23 8.88
CA VAL A 178 -21.97 -10.09 8.01
C VAL A 178 -21.10 -10.11 6.76
N PHE A 179 -21.63 -9.63 5.63
CA PHE A 179 -20.94 -9.67 4.35
C PHE A 179 -20.74 -8.27 3.79
N CYS A 180 -19.58 -8.03 3.19
CA CYS A 180 -19.40 -6.89 2.31
C CYS A 180 -20.22 -7.10 1.02
N LYS A 181 -21.21 -6.24 0.77
CA LYS A 181 -22.04 -6.31 -0.44
C LYS A 181 -21.27 -6.10 -1.75
N ARG A 182 -20.09 -5.50 -1.69
CA ARG A 182 -19.24 -5.19 -2.86
C ARG A 182 -18.34 -6.36 -3.29
N CYS A 183 -17.74 -7.08 -2.33
CA CYS A 183 -16.75 -8.14 -2.61
C CYS A 183 -17.13 -9.52 -2.02
N PHE A 184 -18.20 -9.57 -1.23
CA PHE A 184 -18.73 -10.75 -0.55
C PHE A 184 -17.79 -11.37 0.49
N THR A 185 -16.76 -10.64 0.92
CA THR A 185 -15.95 -11.01 2.09
C THR A 185 -16.84 -11.06 3.32
N SER A 186 -16.62 -12.07 4.14
CA SER A 186 -17.44 -12.41 5.29
C SER A 186 -16.73 -12.11 6.60
N PHE A 187 -17.43 -11.53 7.57
CA PHE A 187 -16.91 -11.16 8.88
C PHE A 187 -17.78 -11.83 9.96
N ASP A 188 -17.20 -12.77 10.69
CA ASP A 188 -17.85 -13.42 11.83
C ASP A 188 -17.75 -12.57 13.09
N ASN A 189 -18.53 -12.92 14.11
CA ASN A 189 -18.50 -12.24 15.42
C ASN A 189 -17.46 -12.85 16.36
N GLN A 190 -16.42 -13.54 15.86
CA GLN A 190 -15.40 -14.10 16.73
C GLN A 190 -14.51 -12.97 17.26
N ASN A 191 -14.59 -12.73 18.57
CA ASN A 191 -13.79 -11.71 19.22
C ASN A 191 -12.36 -12.25 19.44
N LEU A 192 -11.41 -11.74 18.64
CA LEU A 192 -10.00 -12.09 18.73
C LEU A 192 -9.20 -10.86 19.17
N LYS A 193 -8.22 -11.06 20.06
CA LYS A 193 -7.48 -9.98 20.76
C LYS A 193 -6.94 -8.86 19.86
N TYR A 194 -6.65 -9.14 18.59
CA TYR A 194 -6.06 -8.18 17.64
C TYR A 194 -6.81 -8.10 16.30
N LYS A 195 -8.07 -8.55 16.25
CA LYS A 195 -8.86 -8.55 15.00
C LYS A 195 -10.27 -8.06 15.30
N LEU A 196 -10.67 -7.02 14.58
CA LEU A 196 -12.06 -6.56 14.59
C LEU A 196 -12.98 -7.67 14.09
N SER A 197 -14.20 -7.70 14.60
CA SER A 197 -15.19 -8.73 14.28
C SER A 197 -16.53 -8.10 13.86
N GLY A 198 -17.37 -8.88 13.19
CA GLY A 198 -18.72 -8.49 12.82
C GLY A 198 -18.78 -7.19 12.02
N GLN A 199 -19.62 -6.27 12.48
CA GLN A 199 -19.91 -5.01 11.79
C GLN A 199 -18.69 -4.06 11.77
N GLU A 200 -17.93 -3.97 12.86
CA GLU A 200 -16.75 -3.10 12.95
C GLU A 200 -15.66 -3.51 11.95
N ALA A 201 -15.46 -4.83 11.78
CA ALA A 201 -14.54 -5.36 10.79
C ALA A 201 -14.99 -5.02 9.35
N LEU A 202 -16.29 -5.10 9.09
CA LEU A 202 -16.87 -4.74 7.82
C LEU A 202 -16.70 -3.24 7.53
N ASP A 203 -16.92 -2.38 8.52
CA ASP A 203 -16.80 -0.93 8.34
C ASP A 203 -15.34 -0.52 8.06
N GLN A 204 -14.37 -1.11 8.75
CA GLN A 204 -12.96 -0.94 8.41
C GLN A 204 -12.62 -1.48 7.02
N HIS A 205 -13.14 -2.65 6.66
CA HIS A 205 -12.95 -3.20 5.33
C HIS A 205 -13.51 -2.29 4.22
N LYS A 206 -14.65 -1.62 4.45
CA LYS A 206 -15.26 -0.72 3.46
C LYS A 206 -14.37 0.47 3.11
N LEU A 207 -13.58 0.99 4.07
CA LEU A 207 -12.62 2.08 3.80
C LEU A 207 -11.58 1.70 2.74
N ILE A 208 -11.23 0.41 2.66
CA ILE A 208 -10.26 -0.12 1.70
C ILE A 208 -10.95 -0.70 0.46
N CYS A 209 -12.08 -1.38 0.64
CA CYS A 209 -12.80 -2.02 -0.45
C CYS A 209 -13.51 -1.00 -1.36
N GLY A 210 -14.01 0.10 -0.79
CA GLY A 210 -14.78 1.12 -1.51
C GLY A 210 -13.99 1.82 -2.61
N VAL A 211 -12.65 1.90 -2.50
CA VAL A 211 -11.80 2.51 -3.54
C VAL A 211 -11.62 1.63 -4.78
N HIS A 212 -12.07 0.38 -4.71
CA HIS A 212 -11.94 -0.58 -5.81
C HIS A 212 -13.29 -0.89 -6.47
N LYS A 213 -13.23 -1.34 -7.72
CA LYS A 213 -14.42 -1.78 -8.45
C LYS A 213 -15.06 -2.98 -7.73
N PRO A 214 -16.40 -3.11 -7.76
CA PRO A 214 -17.07 -4.32 -7.30
C PRO A 214 -16.51 -5.52 -8.05
N ILE A 215 -16.12 -6.54 -7.29
CA ILE A 215 -15.55 -7.77 -7.83
C ILE A 215 -16.11 -8.94 -7.03
N LEU A 216 -16.24 -10.10 -7.66
CA LEU A 216 -16.33 -11.36 -6.94
C LEU A 216 -14.93 -11.95 -6.89
N PRO A 217 -14.19 -11.86 -5.76
CA PRO A 217 -12.86 -12.45 -5.69
C PRO A 217 -12.98 -13.97 -5.82
N GLU A 218 -12.48 -14.49 -6.93
CA GLU A 218 -12.22 -15.92 -7.12
C GLU A 218 -10.73 -16.14 -6.83
N MET A 219 -10.44 -16.64 -5.63
CA MET A 219 -9.08 -17.05 -5.30
C MET A 219 -8.78 -18.35 -6.03
N SER A 220 -7.61 -18.44 -6.66
CA SER A 220 -7.11 -19.69 -7.22
C SER A 220 -7.02 -20.75 -6.14
N LYS A 221 -7.16 -22.02 -6.52
CA LYS A 221 -6.90 -23.10 -5.56
C LYS A 221 -5.40 -23.09 -5.22
N GLU A 222 -5.09 -23.57 -4.03
CA GLU A 222 -3.71 -23.72 -3.59
C GLU A 222 -2.93 -24.61 -4.60
N GLY A 223 -1.88 -24.05 -5.20
CA GLY A 223 -1.08 -24.70 -6.25
C GLY A 223 -1.48 -24.42 -7.71
N GLU A 224 -2.63 -23.77 -7.98
CA GLU A 224 -2.98 -23.34 -9.35
C GLU A 224 -2.20 -22.08 -9.75
N CYS A 225 -1.53 -22.13 -10.90
CA CYS A 225 -0.88 -20.98 -11.52
C CYS A 225 -1.87 -20.23 -12.43
N LEU A 226 -1.97 -18.92 -12.26
CA LEU A 226 -2.74 -18.05 -13.15
C LEU A 226 -2.03 -17.90 -14.50
N GLN A 227 -2.78 -17.98 -15.59
CA GLN A 227 -2.28 -17.81 -16.95
C GLN A 227 -3.06 -16.70 -17.65
N PHE A 228 -2.37 -15.86 -18.44
CA PHE A 228 -3.01 -14.77 -19.17
C PHE A 228 -3.60 -15.26 -20.50
N GLU A 229 -4.92 -15.26 -20.64
CA GLU A 229 -5.60 -15.74 -21.85
C GLU A 229 -5.50 -14.78 -23.06
N ALA A 230 -5.28 -13.49 -22.80
CA ALA A 230 -5.28 -12.44 -23.82
C ALA A 230 -3.93 -11.73 -23.98
N TRP A 231 -2.81 -12.47 -23.81
CA TRP A 231 -1.46 -11.92 -23.98
C TRP A 231 -1.28 -11.09 -25.27
N LYS A 232 -1.87 -11.55 -26.38
CA LYS A 232 -1.85 -10.87 -27.69
C LYS A 232 -2.51 -9.49 -27.72
N LYS A 233 -3.33 -9.14 -26.73
CA LYS A 233 -4.01 -7.83 -26.60
C LYS A 233 -3.25 -6.86 -25.70
N THR A 234 -2.10 -7.25 -25.16
CA THR A 234 -1.24 -6.34 -24.39
C THR A 234 -0.75 -5.22 -25.31
N GLN A 235 -0.84 -3.96 -24.87
CA GLN A 235 -0.20 -2.86 -25.58
C GLN A 235 1.31 -3.13 -25.57
N ARG A 236 1.96 -3.14 -26.74
CA ARG A 236 3.42 -3.13 -26.82
C ARG A 236 3.90 -1.88 -26.09
N HIS A 237 4.45 -2.07 -24.89
CA HIS A 237 5.11 -1.01 -24.17
C HIS A 237 6.22 -0.47 -25.07
N PRO A 238 6.41 0.85 -25.23
CA PRO A 238 7.57 1.37 -25.92
C PRO A 238 8.81 0.75 -25.28
N ILE A 239 9.59 0.04 -26.09
CA ILE A 239 10.85 -0.57 -25.69
C ILE A 239 11.82 0.60 -25.56
N HIS A 240 12.08 1.01 -24.33
CA HIS A 240 13.13 1.97 -24.03
C HIS A 240 14.45 1.21 -23.97
N GLU A 241 15.30 1.40 -24.97
CA GLU A 241 16.69 0.94 -24.91
C GLU A 241 17.54 2.00 -24.23
N ALA A 242 18.20 1.64 -23.14
CA ALA A 242 19.20 2.51 -22.54
C ALA A 242 20.32 2.74 -23.56
N MET A 243 20.68 4.00 -23.82
CA MET A 243 21.72 4.36 -24.79
C MET A 243 23.00 4.88 -24.12
N SER A 244 22.97 5.14 -22.82
CA SER A 244 24.13 5.50 -22.02
C SER A 244 23.84 5.32 -20.53
N TYR A 245 24.89 5.17 -19.73
CA TYR A 245 24.79 5.31 -18.28
C TYR A 245 25.98 6.09 -17.72
N ARG A 246 25.79 6.61 -16.50
CA ARG A 246 26.83 7.18 -15.66
C ARG A 246 26.75 6.48 -14.30
N LEU A 247 27.88 6.01 -13.80
CA LEU A 247 28.03 5.38 -12.49
C LEU A 247 29.06 6.17 -11.69
N ILE A 248 28.80 6.38 -10.40
CA ILE A 248 29.73 7.04 -9.47
C ILE A 248 29.77 6.19 -8.21
N VAL A 249 30.97 5.91 -7.72
CA VAL A 249 31.18 5.19 -6.45
C VAL A 249 31.39 6.22 -5.36
N LYS A 250 30.53 6.18 -4.33
CA LYS A 250 30.65 7.04 -3.15
C LYS A 250 31.07 6.19 -1.96
N ALA A 251 32.35 6.27 -1.60
CA ALA A 251 32.85 5.69 -0.36
C ALA A 251 32.62 6.66 0.83
N SER A 252 32.53 6.12 2.05
CA SER A 252 32.59 6.94 3.27
C SER A 252 33.97 7.59 3.39
N ASP A 253 34.06 8.70 4.12
CA ASP A 253 35.33 9.39 4.39
C ASP A 253 36.31 8.50 5.19
N ASP A 254 35.79 7.49 5.89
CA ASP A 254 36.57 6.54 6.70
C ASP A 254 37.24 5.42 5.88
N VAL A 255 36.97 5.32 4.57
CA VAL A 255 37.61 4.33 3.70
C VAL A 255 38.91 4.91 3.16
N PRO A 256 40.09 4.32 3.47
CA PRO A 256 41.37 4.80 2.97
C PRO A 256 41.39 4.90 1.45
N VAL A 257 41.93 5.99 0.92
CA VAL A 257 41.99 6.22 -0.53
C VAL A 257 42.96 5.24 -1.18
N GLU A 258 44.03 4.90 -0.46
CA GLU A 258 45.07 3.96 -0.87
C GLU A 258 44.49 2.56 -1.13
N LEU A 259 43.56 2.11 -0.28
CA LEU A 259 42.86 0.83 -0.48
C LEU A 259 41.93 0.88 -1.69
N LEU A 260 41.25 2.00 -1.94
CA LEU A 260 40.42 2.12 -3.12
C LEU A 260 41.25 2.07 -4.40
N ASP A 261 42.43 2.68 -4.40
CA ASP A 261 43.36 2.62 -5.53
C ASP A 261 43.94 1.21 -5.71
N GLU A 262 44.31 0.51 -4.63
CA GLU A 262 44.82 -0.86 -4.66
C GLU A 262 43.82 -1.85 -5.27
N TYR A 263 42.54 -1.73 -4.92
CA TYR A 263 41.48 -2.59 -5.47
C TYR A 263 40.89 -2.05 -6.79
N GLU A 264 41.49 -1.01 -7.37
CA GLU A 264 41.07 -0.36 -8.62
C GLU A 264 39.59 0.10 -8.59
N ILE A 265 39.18 0.70 -7.47
CA ILE A 265 37.83 1.23 -7.23
C ILE A 265 37.87 2.75 -7.39
N THR A 266 37.58 3.22 -8.61
CA THR A 266 37.56 4.65 -8.90
C THR A 266 36.36 5.36 -8.29
N LYS A 267 36.59 6.53 -7.68
CA LYS A 267 35.53 7.48 -7.30
C LYS A 267 35.12 8.39 -8.47
N GLU A 268 35.88 8.39 -9.57
CA GLU A 268 35.55 9.19 -10.75
C GLU A 268 34.30 8.64 -11.47
N PRO A 269 33.54 9.50 -12.15
CA PRO A 269 32.37 9.05 -12.88
C PRO A 269 32.72 8.15 -14.07
N VAL A 270 32.26 6.90 -14.02
CA VAL A 270 32.29 5.99 -15.15
C VAL A 270 31.15 6.34 -16.09
N ILE A 271 31.46 6.76 -17.31
CA ILE A 271 30.48 7.11 -18.35
C ILE A 271 30.63 6.14 -19.51
N TYR A 272 29.52 5.48 -19.87
CA TYR A 272 29.47 4.63 -21.06
C TYR A 272 28.34 5.08 -21.97
N ARG A 273 28.65 5.21 -23.27
CA ARG A 273 27.69 5.57 -24.32
C ARG A 273 27.66 4.44 -25.36
N GLY A 274 26.47 3.91 -25.62
CA GLY A 274 26.25 2.94 -26.67
C GLY A 274 26.50 3.52 -28.05
N SER A 275 26.65 2.64 -29.04
CA SER A 275 26.79 3.02 -30.45
C SER A 275 26.00 2.05 -31.34
N LYS A 276 25.95 2.32 -32.65
CA LYS A 276 25.27 1.44 -33.61
C LYS A 276 25.81 0.00 -33.61
N SER A 277 27.06 -0.22 -33.19
CA SER A 277 27.67 -1.56 -33.06
C SER A 277 27.65 -2.13 -31.63
N LYS A 278 27.28 -1.32 -30.62
CA LYS A 278 27.19 -1.72 -29.20
C LYS A 278 25.86 -1.26 -28.62
N THR A 279 24.80 -2.00 -28.94
CA THR A 279 23.40 -1.66 -28.62
C THR A 279 22.97 -2.04 -27.21
N ASN A 280 23.58 -3.06 -26.59
CA ASN A 280 23.16 -3.55 -25.29
C ASN A 280 23.87 -2.86 -24.11
N VAL A 281 23.61 -1.56 -23.95
CA VAL A 281 24.14 -0.73 -22.86
C VAL A 281 23.71 -1.25 -21.48
N ALA A 282 22.51 -1.83 -21.38
CA ALA A 282 22.00 -2.38 -20.12
C ALA A 282 22.84 -3.57 -19.65
N LYS A 283 23.22 -4.47 -20.56
CA LYS A 283 24.13 -5.58 -20.24
C LYS A 283 25.50 -5.07 -19.77
N HIS A 284 26.07 -4.10 -20.49
CA HIS A 284 27.35 -3.49 -20.12
C HIS A 284 27.30 -2.81 -18.75
N PHE A 285 26.17 -2.18 -18.40
CA PHE A 285 25.96 -1.61 -17.07
C PHE A 285 26.00 -2.69 -15.99
N ILE A 286 25.27 -3.80 -16.18
CA ILE A 286 25.25 -4.89 -15.20
C ILE A 286 26.64 -5.49 -15.05
N GLU A 287 27.35 -5.78 -16.13
CA GLU A 287 28.73 -6.30 -16.10
C GLU A 287 29.66 -5.36 -15.30
N THR A 288 29.57 -4.05 -15.55
CA THR A 288 30.37 -3.05 -14.82
C THR A 288 30.05 -3.03 -13.32
N VAL A 289 28.77 -3.09 -12.95
CA VAL A 289 28.35 -3.12 -11.55
C VAL A 289 28.76 -4.42 -10.86
N THR A 290 28.68 -5.56 -11.55
CA THR A 290 29.11 -6.85 -11.04
C THR A 290 30.61 -6.89 -10.80
N GLU A 291 31.41 -6.41 -11.75
CA GLU A 291 32.87 -6.29 -11.58
C GLU A 291 33.22 -5.39 -10.39
N LEU A 292 32.55 -4.24 -10.26
CA LEU A 292 32.73 -3.33 -9.13
C LEU A 292 32.36 -3.99 -7.80
N ALA A 293 31.25 -4.74 -7.75
CA ALA A 293 30.82 -5.45 -6.55
C ALA A 293 31.87 -6.48 -6.10
N ILE A 294 32.47 -7.22 -7.03
CA ILE A 294 33.55 -8.17 -6.75
C ILE A 294 34.78 -7.44 -6.17
N LYS A 295 35.14 -6.27 -6.72
CA LYS A 295 36.24 -5.44 -6.20
C LYS A 295 35.95 -4.97 -4.77
N ILE A 296 34.74 -4.48 -4.51
CA ILE A 296 34.30 -4.05 -3.17
C ILE A 296 34.30 -5.23 -2.19
N GLU A 297 33.83 -6.41 -2.59
CA GLU A 297 33.84 -7.59 -1.74
C GLU A 297 35.27 -7.98 -1.33
N LYS A 298 36.23 -7.91 -2.26
CA LYS A 298 37.64 -8.14 -1.96
C LYS A 298 38.20 -7.12 -0.96
N LEU A 299 37.88 -5.83 -1.16
CA LEU A 299 38.26 -4.77 -0.22
C LEU A 299 37.65 -4.98 1.17
N LEU A 300 36.39 -5.40 1.27
CA LEU A 300 35.72 -5.62 2.56
C LEU A 300 36.27 -6.84 3.33
N LYS A 301 37.02 -7.72 2.67
CA LYS A 301 37.73 -8.85 3.29
C LYS A 301 39.11 -8.47 3.83
N THR A 302 39.60 -7.26 3.55
CA THR A 302 40.83 -6.74 4.13
C THR A 302 40.69 -6.63 5.66
N ASN A 303 41.73 -7.04 6.37
CA ASN A 303 41.79 -7.01 7.83
C ASN A 303 43.08 -6.34 8.28
N GLU A 304 43.08 -5.01 8.23
CA GLU A 304 44.18 -4.18 8.70
C GLU A 304 44.37 -4.33 10.21
N PRO A 305 45.61 -4.55 10.69
CA PRO A 305 45.91 -4.64 12.10
C PRO A 305 45.44 -3.39 12.86
N ILE A 306 45.00 -3.60 14.10
CA ILE A 306 44.54 -2.50 14.96
C ILE A 306 45.64 -1.46 15.22
N VAL A 307 45.31 -0.20 15.00
CA VAL A 307 46.13 0.96 15.34
C VAL A 307 45.69 1.46 16.73
N PHE A 308 46.57 1.22 17.72
CA PHE A 308 46.36 1.58 19.12
C PHE A 308 47.27 2.75 19.51
N THR A 309 46.66 3.89 19.87
CA THR A 309 47.37 4.95 20.61
C THR A 309 47.43 4.61 22.09
N ASP A 310 48.40 5.16 22.82
CA ASP A 310 48.58 4.90 24.26
C ASP A 310 47.33 5.31 25.07
N GLU A 311 46.71 6.43 24.71
CA GLU A 311 45.47 6.93 25.35
C GLU A 311 44.28 6.00 25.10
N GLN A 312 44.13 5.50 23.87
CA GLN A 312 43.08 4.53 23.54
C GLN A 312 43.30 3.19 24.23
N ARG A 313 44.55 2.76 24.37
CA ARG A 313 44.89 1.55 25.11
C ARG A 313 44.53 1.68 26.58
N GLN A 314 44.88 2.80 27.20
CA GLN A 314 44.50 3.08 28.59
C GLN A 314 42.98 3.14 28.76
N SER A 315 42.26 3.78 27.82
CA SER A 315 40.80 3.84 27.82
C SER A 315 40.16 2.45 27.67
N HIS A 316 40.70 1.61 26.77
CA HIS A 316 40.27 0.23 26.59
C HIS A 316 40.50 -0.59 27.86
N ASP A 317 41.69 -0.50 28.45
CA ASP A 317 42.10 -1.32 29.59
C ASP A 317 41.32 -0.98 30.85
N THR A 318 41.04 0.31 31.07
CA THR A 318 40.22 0.80 32.19
C THR A 318 38.72 0.57 32.00
N CYS A 319 38.26 0.24 30.78
CA CYS A 319 36.86 -0.04 30.50
C CYS A 319 36.39 -1.35 31.17
N THR A 320 35.39 -1.26 32.04
CA THR A 320 34.82 -2.38 32.82
C THR A 320 33.46 -2.87 32.30
N ALA A 321 32.83 -2.12 31.39
CA ALA A 321 31.55 -2.47 30.79
C ALA A 321 31.54 -2.19 29.28
N CYS A 322 30.83 -3.02 28.51
CA CYS A 322 30.70 -2.89 27.07
C CYS A 322 30.18 -1.50 26.67
N ASN A 323 30.89 -0.82 25.76
CA ASN A 323 30.50 0.52 25.31
C ASN A 323 29.11 0.55 24.66
N LEU A 324 28.65 -0.56 24.07
CA LEU A 324 27.36 -0.67 23.39
C LEU A 324 26.22 -1.09 24.34
N CYS A 325 26.30 -2.28 24.95
CA CYS A 325 25.20 -2.83 25.75
C CYS A 325 25.25 -2.50 27.24
N LYS A 326 26.34 -1.86 27.71
CA LYS A 326 26.56 -1.45 29.10
C LYS A 326 26.64 -2.60 30.12
N ILE A 327 26.79 -3.84 29.66
CA ILE A 327 27.00 -5.02 30.51
C ILE A 327 28.47 -5.08 30.94
N ASN A 328 28.72 -5.40 32.21
CA ASN A 328 30.07 -5.57 32.75
C ASN A 328 30.79 -6.77 32.11
N PHE A 329 32.08 -6.61 31.82
CA PHE A 329 32.92 -7.72 31.36
C PHE A 329 33.10 -8.74 32.48
N THR A 330 33.08 -10.02 32.13
CA THR A 330 33.29 -11.14 33.07
C THR A 330 34.27 -12.14 32.49
N TYR A 331 34.61 -13.17 33.26
CA TYR A 331 35.40 -14.30 32.76
C TYR A 331 34.74 -14.98 31.56
N ASP A 332 33.41 -15.11 31.55
CA ASP A 332 32.68 -15.72 30.44
C ASP A 332 32.46 -14.74 29.27
N ASN A 333 32.45 -13.44 29.56
CA ASN A 333 32.20 -12.35 28.61
C ASN A 333 33.44 -11.46 28.46
N HIS A 334 34.37 -11.92 27.64
CA HIS A 334 35.66 -11.27 27.47
C HIS A 334 35.53 -9.89 26.79
N LYS A 335 36.48 -9.02 27.09
CA LYS A 335 36.62 -7.69 26.49
C LYS A 335 37.44 -7.77 25.21
N VAL A 336 36.92 -7.19 24.12
CA VAL A 336 37.57 -7.13 22.80
C VAL A 336 37.68 -5.68 22.33
N ALA A 337 38.79 -5.37 21.68
CA ALA A 337 39.01 -4.09 21.03
C ALA A 337 38.38 -4.09 19.62
N ASP A 338 37.20 -3.49 19.48
CA ASP A 338 36.57 -3.25 18.19
C ASP A 338 37.36 -2.21 17.39
N HIS A 339 37.60 -2.51 16.12
CA HIS A 339 38.35 -1.62 15.23
C HIS A 339 37.82 -1.72 13.81
N CYS A 340 38.12 -0.71 13.00
CA CYS A 340 37.80 -0.74 11.58
C CYS A 340 38.80 -1.65 10.85
N HIS A 341 38.33 -2.75 10.27
CA HIS A 341 39.19 -3.66 9.49
C HIS A 341 39.79 -3.05 8.22
N LEU A 342 39.32 -1.87 7.78
CA LEU A 342 39.86 -1.18 6.61
C LEU A 342 40.91 -0.12 6.97
N SER A 343 40.80 0.54 8.12
CA SER A 343 41.73 1.61 8.53
C SER A 343 42.57 1.27 9.76
N GLY A 344 42.35 0.10 10.37
CA GLY A 344 42.92 -0.29 11.67
C GLY A 344 42.43 0.56 12.85
N LYS A 345 41.66 1.63 12.63
CA LYS A 345 41.29 2.60 13.66
C LYS A 345 40.47 1.95 14.77
N TYR A 346 40.97 2.00 16.00
CA TYR A 346 40.23 1.57 17.19
C TYR A 346 38.92 2.38 17.35
N ARG A 347 37.85 1.66 17.71
CA ARG A 347 36.52 2.23 17.93
C ARG A 347 36.16 2.23 19.41
N GLN A 348 36.12 1.05 20.03
CA GLN A 348 35.60 0.89 21.39
C GLN A 348 35.86 -0.51 21.97
N ALA A 349 35.63 -0.65 23.28
CA ALA A 349 35.69 -1.93 23.97
C ALA A 349 34.31 -2.60 23.94
N LEU A 350 34.23 -3.76 23.29
CA LEU A 350 33.00 -4.54 23.17
C LEU A 350 33.14 -5.88 23.87
N LEU A 351 31.99 -6.47 24.19
CA LEU A 351 31.92 -7.86 24.58
C LEU A 351 32.28 -8.71 23.36
N THR A 352 33.03 -9.80 23.54
CA THR A 352 33.43 -10.68 22.43
C THR A 352 32.24 -11.09 21.58
N GLU A 353 31.12 -11.51 22.18
CA GLU A 353 29.96 -11.97 21.41
C GLU A 353 28.61 -11.85 22.15
N LEU A 354 27.58 -11.38 21.44
CA LEU A 354 26.16 -11.70 21.67
C LEU A 354 25.72 -12.92 20.81
N GLY A 355 26.66 -13.53 20.08
CA GLY A 355 26.43 -14.40 18.91
C GLY A 355 26.69 -15.89 19.10
N HIS A 356 27.29 -16.33 20.21
CA HIS A 356 27.57 -17.76 20.49
C HIS A 356 26.33 -18.61 20.83
N ASP A 357 25.14 -18.19 20.42
CA ASP A 357 23.95 -19.05 20.50
C ASP A 357 23.74 -19.73 19.14
N THR A 358 23.90 -21.05 19.08
CA THR A 358 23.53 -21.87 17.91
C THR A 358 22.01 -21.97 17.72
N LYS A 359 21.20 -21.38 18.61
CA LYS A 359 19.74 -21.31 18.43
C LYS A 359 19.38 -20.62 17.14
N ALA A 360 18.40 -21.22 16.48
CA ALA A 360 17.89 -20.80 15.18
C ALA A 360 17.53 -19.31 15.18
N ILE A 361 18.06 -18.61 14.18
CA ILE A 361 17.52 -17.30 13.79
C ILE A 361 16.19 -17.58 13.11
N ASN A 362 15.11 -17.03 13.66
CA ASN A 362 13.80 -17.17 13.03
C ASN A 362 13.62 -16.03 12.04
N VAL A 363 13.56 -16.38 10.76
CA VAL A 363 13.44 -15.42 9.65
C VAL A 363 12.02 -15.51 9.10
N ILE A 364 11.41 -14.35 8.85
CA ILE A 364 10.21 -14.26 8.01
C ILE A 364 10.70 -13.86 6.62
N PRO A 365 10.93 -14.81 5.69
CA PRO A 365 11.41 -14.50 4.36
C PRO A 365 10.30 -13.85 3.51
N ASN A 366 10.70 -13.04 2.54
CA ASN A 366 9.83 -12.49 1.50
C ASN A 366 10.19 -13.07 0.13
N SER A 367 11.49 -13.12 -0.15
CA SER A 367 12.08 -13.73 -1.35
C SER A 367 13.42 -14.37 -0.99
N GLU A 368 14.02 -15.09 -1.92
CA GLU A 368 15.33 -15.75 -1.74
C GLU A 368 16.44 -14.77 -1.29
N GLU A 369 16.32 -13.49 -1.63
CA GLU A 369 17.30 -12.45 -1.29
C GLU A 369 16.84 -11.43 -0.22
N LYS A 370 15.60 -11.52 0.30
CA LYS A 370 15.02 -10.47 1.18
C LYS A 370 14.20 -11.04 2.33
N TYR A 371 14.38 -10.47 3.53
CA TYR A 371 13.62 -10.80 4.74
C TYR A 371 12.72 -9.64 5.21
N ILE A 372 11.57 -9.97 5.81
CA ILE A 372 10.63 -8.99 6.39
C ILE A 372 11.06 -8.61 7.81
N SER A 373 11.43 -9.61 8.60
CA SER A 373 12.02 -9.45 9.92
C SER A 373 12.83 -10.68 10.26
N PHE A 374 13.87 -10.54 11.06
CA PHE A 374 14.51 -11.69 11.70
C PHE A 374 14.55 -11.48 13.21
N SER A 375 14.36 -12.56 13.95
CA SER A 375 14.38 -12.58 15.40
C SER A 375 15.48 -13.50 15.89
N LYS A 376 16.26 -13.02 16.87
CA LYS A 376 17.23 -13.83 17.61
C LYS A 376 16.78 -13.94 19.06
N TYR A 377 16.64 -15.18 19.52
CA TYR A 377 16.49 -15.44 20.95
C TYR A 377 17.86 -15.38 21.59
N VAL A 378 18.01 -14.51 22.59
CA VAL A 378 19.26 -14.35 23.35
C VAL A 378 19.15 -15.12 24.68
N SER A 379 17.94 -15.28 25.21
CA SER A 379 17.62 -16.18 26.34
C SER A 379 16.18 -16.69 26.23
N ASN A 380 15.72 -17.52 27.19
CA ASN A 380 14.32 -17.97 27.25
C ASN A 380 13.33 -16.83 27.54
N THR A 381 13.83 -15.69 28.02
CA THR A 381 13.01 -14.52 28.42
C THR A 381 13.29 -13.28 27.59
N PHE A 382 14.36 -13.28 26.78
CA PHE A 382 14.80 -12.12 26.01
C PHE A 382 15.03 -12.49 24.54
N SER A 383 14.34 -11.79 23.65
CA SER A 383 14.51 -11.91 22.20
C SER A 383 14.63 -10.53 21.56
N MET A 384 15.51 -10.44 20.57
CA MET A 384 15.70 -9.23 19.76
C MET A 384 15.11 -9.47 18.38
N ARG A 385 14.23 -8.56 17.94
CA ARG A 385 13.60 -8.60 16.62
C ARG A 385 14.04 -7.40 15.80
N PHE A 386 14.61 -7.67 14.64
CA PHE A 386 15.05 -6.67 13.67
C PHE A 386 14.00 -6.58 12.57
N ILE A 387 13.55 -5.36 12.29
CA ILE A 387 12.48 -5.06 11.34
C ILE A 387 13.03 -4.12 10.27
N ASP A 388 12.82 -4.46 9.00
CA ASP A 388 13.05 -3.52 7.89
C ASP A 388 11.91 -2.48 7.89
N THR A 389 12.20 -1.30 8.46
CA THR A 389 11.23 -0.22 8.62
C THR A 389 10.71 0.32 7.29
N PHE A 390 11.50 0.26 6.22
CA PHE A 390 11.10 0.75 4.90
C PHE A 390 10.06 -0.16 4.23
N ARG A 391 10.06 -1.46 4.56
CA ARG A 391 9.04 -2.41 4.07
C ARG A 391 7.72 -2.34 4.83
N PHE A 392 7.72 -2.00 6.12
CA PHE A 392 6.49 -1.86 6.91
C PHE A 392 5.85 -0.48 6.80
N MET A 393 6.64 0.56 6.52
CA MET A 393 6.19 1.95 6.54
C MET A 393 6.69 2.69 5.31
N ALA A 394 6.20 2.30 4.13
CA ALA A 394 6.45 2.99 2.86
C ALA A 394 5.72 4.35 2.74
N SER A 395 5.49 5.03 3.87
CA SER A 395 4.73 6.26 4.00
C SER A 395 5.56 7.30 4.75
N GLY A 396 5.41 8.57 4.41
CA GLY A 396 6.13 9.65 5.09
C GLY A 396 5.79 9.72 6.59
N LEU A 397 6.75 10.19 7.40
CA LEU A 397 6.61 10.33 8.86
C LEU A 397 5.36 11.11 9.27
N SER A 398 4.93 12.09 8.47
CA SER A 398 3.71 12.87 8.71
C SER A 398 2.45 11.99 8.65
N THR A 399 2.37 11.07 7.69
CA THR A 399 1.28 10.09 7.55
C THR A 399 1.31 9.10 8.70
N LEU A 400 2.49 8.60 9.07
CA LEU A 400 2.64 7.65 10.19
C LEU A 400 2.24 8.27 11.53
N ALA A 401 2.65 9.50 11.80
CA ALA A 401 2.27 10.24 13.00
C ALA A 401 0.75 10.46 13.07
N LYS A 402 0.12 10.81 11.93
CA LYS A 402 -1.36 10.94 11.84
C LYS A 402 -2.07 9.61 12.13
N ILE A 403 -1.56 8.49 11.64
CA ILE A 403 -2.14 7.15 11.90
C ILE A 403 -2.07 6.79 13.38
N LEU A 404 -1.00 7.19 14.08
CA LEU A 404 -0.83 6.91 15.51
C LEU A 404 -1.75 7.75 16.41
N THR A 405 -2.26 8.88 15.89
CA THR A 405 -3.09 9.83 16.64
C THR A 405 -4.53 9.31 16.77
N THR A 406 -4.93 8.87 17.96
CA THR A 406 -6.33 8.51 18.26
C THR A 406 -7.11 9.68 18.87
N PRO A 407 -8.46 9.72 18.75
CA PRO A 407 -9.28 10.64 19.53
C PRO A 407 -8.93 10.48 21.02
N GLY A 408 -8.48 11.55 21.67
CA GLY A 408 -8.06 11.52 23.08
C GLY A 408 -6.62 11.05 23.36
N LEU A 409 -5.81 10.76 22.34
CA LEU A 409 -4.39 10.37 22.47
C LEU A 409 -4.14 9.11 23.32
N GLU A 410 -5.11 8.21 23.36
CA GLU A 410 -5.09 6.97 24.15
C GLU A 410 -3.85 6.09 23.91
N ASN A 411 -3.28 6.15 22.71
CA ASN A 411 -2.06 5.43 22.33
C ASN A 411 -0.76 6.00 22.94
N PHE A 412 -0.82 7.19 23.55
CA PHE A 412 0.35 7.92 24.08
C PHE A 412 0.33 7.99 25.62
N CYS A 413 -0.12 6.91 26.28
CA CYS A 413 -0.31 6.86 27.73
C CYS A 413 0.97 7.14 28.54
N GLU A 414 2.14 6.68 28.09
CA GLU A 414 3.42 6.98 28.75
C GLU A 414 3.89 8.41 28.50
N THR A 415 3.77 8.92 27.27
CA THR A 415 4.13 10.30 26.93
C THR A 415 3.27 11.31 27.70
N ALA A 416 1.99 11.02 27.88
CA ALA A 416 1.04 11.85 28.65
C ALA A 416 1.39 11.96 30.14
N LYS A 417 2.25 11.08 30.69
CA LYS A 417 2.74 11.21 32.07
C LYS A 417 3.75 12.35 32.24
N TYR A 418 4.45 12.71 31.16
CA TYR A 418 5.57 13.65 31.20
C TYR A 418 5.28 14.94 30.42
N ILE A 419 4.33 14.92 29.47
CA ILE A 419 3.96 16.05 28.63
C ILE A 419 2.54 16.51 28.96
N VAL A 420 2.36 17.81 29.23
CA VAL A 420 1.05 18.39 29.50
C VAL A 420 0.16 18.37 28.25
N VAL A 421 -1.16 18.23 28.44
CA VAL A 421 -2.15 18.07 27.35
C VAL A 421 -2.02 19.17 26.28
N ARG A 422 -1.72 20.40 26.68
CA ARG A 422 -1.54 21.54 25.76
C ARG A 422 -0.38 21.33 24.78
N ASP A 423 0.68 20.67 25.22
CA ASP A 423 1.93 20.51 24.48
C ASP A 423 2.02 19.12 23.79
N MET A 424 1.04 18.23 24.03
CA MET A 424 0.94 16.94 23.36
C MET A 424 0.96 17.00 21.82
N PRO A 425 0.37 18.01 21.15
CA PRO A 425 0.49 18.13 19.69
C PRO A 425 1.94 18.28 19.18
N LEU A 426 2.87 18.77 20.00
CA LEU A 426 4.30 18.93 19.62
C LEU A 426 5.04 17.59 19.52
N VAL A 427 4.63 16.61 20.32
CA VAL A 427 5.30 15.30 20.42
C VAL A 427 4.56 14.20 19.65
N THR A 428 3.34 14.46 19.19
CA THR A 428 2.49 13.48 18.48
C THR A 428 2.34 13.79 16.99
N ARG A 429 2.76 14.98 16.53
CA ARG A 429 2.79 15.37 15.12
C ARG A 429 4.23 15.47 14.62
N LYS A 430 4.43 15.25 13.31
CA LYS A 430 5.71 15.56 12.65
C LYS A 430 5.97 17.07 12.76
N GLY A 431 7.13 17.45 13.31
CA GLY A 431 7.61 18.83 13.30
C GLY A 431 7.81 19.39 11.89
N ILE A 432 7.60 20.70 11.74
CA ILE A 432 7.72 21.41 10.48
C ILE A 432 9.11 22.05 10.42
N TYR A 433 9.91 21.63 9.45
CA TYR A 433 11.34 21.96 9.39
C TYR A 433 11.70 22.53 8.01
N PRO A 434 12.44 23.66 7.94
CA PRO A 434 12.80 24.31 6.68
C PRO A 434 14.11 23.69 6.13
N TYR A 435 14.00 22.52 5.49
CA TYR A 435 15.16 21.75 5.05
C TYR A 435 16.10 22.53 4.13
N GLU A 436 15.54 23.34 3.23
CA GLU A 436 16.27 24.13 2.25
C GLU A 436 16.92 25.39 2.87
N TYR A 437 16.40 25.90 3.99
CA TYR A 437 17.02 27.00 4.75
C TYR A 437 18.21 26.51 5.59
N THR A 438 18.16 25.29 6.11
CA THR A 438 19.24 24.71 6.92
C THR A 438 20.33 24.11 6.04
N ASP A 439 21.00 24.98 5.29
CA ASP A 439 22.09 24.62 4.38
C ASP A 439 23.48 24.55 5.06
N SER A 440 23.57 24.94 6.34
CA SER A 440 24.81 24.93 7.11
C SER A 440 24.60 24.73 8.62
N TRP A 441 25.67 24.39 9.34
CA TRP A 441 25.63 24.24 10.80
C TRP A 441 25.39 25.56 11.54
N GLU A 442 25.75 26.69 10.94
CA GLU A 442 25.52 28.03 11.49
C GLU A 442 24.04 28.34 11.55
N ARG A 443 23.25 27.90 10.57
CA ARG A 443 21.78 28.07 10.53
C ARG A 443 21.08 27.39 11.68
N LEU A 444 21.63 26.29 12.20
CA LEU A 444 21.09 25.60 13.38
C LEU A 444 21.26 26.41 14.68
N LYS A 445 22.13 27.43 14.68
CA LYS A 445 22.34 28.32 15.83
C LYS A 445 21.41 29.54 15.80
N ASP A 446 20.63 29.71 14.74
CA ASP A 446 19.66 30.80 14.63
C ASP A 446 18.57 30.65 15.70
N ARG A 447 18.41 31.68 16.53
CA ARG A 447 17.44 31.69 17.63
C ARG A 447 16.03 32.12 17.22
N ARG A 448 15.79 32.32 15.93
CA ARG A 448 14.53 32.82 15.39
C ARG A 448 14.08 31.91 14.25
N LEU A 449 12.78 31.63 14.22
CA LEU A 449 12.18 30.89 13.14
C LEU A 449 12.39 31.63 11.81
N PRO A 450 12.84 30.95 10.74
CA PRO A 450 12.99 31.54 9.41
C PRO A 450 11.66 32.09 8.87
N ARG A 451 11.71 32.91 7.81
CA ARG A 451 10.49 33.46 7.23
C ARG A 451 9.71 32.33 6.55
N LYS A 452 8.39 32.46 6.45
CA LYS A 452 7.52 31.45 5.80
C LYS A 452 8.00 31.01 4.40
N ARG A 453 8.54 31.95 3.61
CA ARG A 453 9.10 31.67 2.27
C ARG A 453 10.32 30.75 2.28
N ASP A 454 11.04 30.71 3.41
CA ASP A 454 12.26 29.91 3.58
C ASP A 454 11.93 28.44 3.90
N PHE A 455 10.64 28.09 4.09
CA PHE A 455 10.14 26.72 4.21
C PHE A 455 9.69 26.13 2.87
N TYR A 456 10.06 26.75 1.74
CA TYR A 456 9.74 26.20 0.42
C TYR A 456 10.54 24.92 0.19
N SER A 457 9.84 23.82 -0.11
CA SER A 457 10.52 22.58 -0.45
C SER A 457 10.67 22.38 -1.94
N THR A 458 11.91 22.22 -2.41
CA THR A 458 12.16 21.89 -3.83
C THR A 458 11.73 20.46 -4.17
N LEU A 459 11.61 19.58 -3.17
CA LEU A 459 11.18 18.20 -3.36
C LEU A 459 9.69 18.09 -3.72
N THR A 460 8.85 18.93 -3.10
CA THR A 460 7.40 18.92 -3.33
C THR A 460 6.91 20.13 -4.13
N GLU A 461 7.82 21.04 -4.48
CA GLU A 461 7.56 22.33 -5.16
C GLU A 461 6.50 23.21 -4.47
N THR A 462 6.33 23.05 -3.16
CA THR A 462 5.30 23.75 -2.36
C THR A 462 5.91 24.47 -1.17
N GLY A 463 5.33 25.63 -0.83
CA GLY A 463 5.58 26.31 0.44
C GLY A 463 4.82 25.68 1.61
N VAL A 464 5.22 26.02 2.83
CA VAL A 464 4.52 25.62 4.06
C VAL A 464 3.12 26.25 4.15
N THR A 465 2.15 25.47 4.63
CA THR A 465 0.78 25.97 4.87
C THR A 465 0.74 26.93 6.06
N GLU A 466 -0.31 27.75 6.19
CA GLU A 466 -0.45 28.64 7.36
C GLU A 466 -0.52 27.83 8.67
N SER A 467 -1.29 26.74 8.68
CA SER A 467 -1.43 25.88 9.86
C SER A 467 -0.12 25.20 10.25
N ASP A 468 0.68 24.76 9.27
CA ASP A 468 1.99 24.16 9.53
C ASP A 468 3.02 25.21 9.99
N PHE A 469 2.96 26.43 9.46
CA PHE A 469 3.85 27.51 9.88
C PHE A 469 3.55 27.99 11.30
N GLU A 470 2.27 28.11 11.68
CA GLU A 470 1.89 28.38 13.07
C GLU A 470 2.33 27.26 14.01
N HIS A 471 2.24 25.99 13.57
CA HIS A 471 2.76 24.87 14.36
C HIS A 471 4.28 24.92 14.54
N ALA A 472 5.02 25.45 13.56
CA ALA A 472 6.48 25.64 13.65
C ALA A 472 6.90 26.76 14.63
N LYS A 473 5.97 27.63 15.06
CA LYS A 473 6.23 28.71 16.03
C LYS A 473 6.10 28.26 17.49
N LEU A 474 5.41 27.15 17.73
CA LEU A 474 5.19 26.55 19.05
C LEU A 474 6.43 25.76 19.48
#